data_AF-A0A958ZE03-F1
#
_entry.id   AF-A0A958ZE03-F1
#
_cell.length_a   1.000
_cell.length_b   1.000
_cell.length_c   1.000
_cell.angle_alpha   90.00
_cell.angle_beta   90.00
_cell.angle_gamma   90.00
#
_symmetry.space_group_name_H-M   'P 1'
#
loop_
_entity.id
_entity.type
_entity.pdbx_description
1 polymer ?
#
loop_
_entity_poly.entity_id
_entity_poly.type
_entity_poly.pdbx_seq_one_letter_code
_entity_poly.pdbx_strand_id
1 'polypeptide(L)'
;MKIKIFTIYMIIFSCSLSARAQNLSTENLFNNLHPFWEFLEEVKTEVNDEKGTAYHSVLRQSHNFIFLELEDEKRVLMLRIELQIEHPGKLVKNQVYCRHDDLTKKISQKADKLEGEFEWKTDSSNTFKLTQTQINYLKIADRIAAKGNDIHAQPTDFSEVILTEYWIKLEQINRLNSRSLSHRDSYYLRDLKIAIPLFPKEEKHNTEIGIYKIGRMLINFFDGSAKDYKATGDQIRTQIEKEKEAYGQELDHQK
;
A
#
# COMPACT_ATOMS: atom_id res chain seq x y z
N MET A 1 -47.91 -14.88 -32.78
CA MET A 1 -46.49 -15.31 -32.76
C MET A 1 -45.66 -14.15 -32.21
N LYS A 2 -45.21 -14.23 -30.95
CA LYS A 2 -44.51 -13.16 -30.23
C LYS A 2 -43.12 -13.65 -29.85
N ILE A 3 -42.07 -13.24 -30.56
CA ILE A 3 -40.68 -13.57 -30.20
C ILE A 3 -39.74 -12.41 -30.60
N LYS A 4 -39.07 -11.86 -29.57
CA LYS A 4 -37.73 -11.21 -29.55
C LYS A 4 -37.54 -9.80 -30.13
N ILE A 5 -37.79 -8.80 -29.28
CA ILE A 5 -36.95 -7.60 -29.17
C ILE A 5 -36.55 -7.49 -27.70
N PHE A 6 -35.64 -8.35 -27.25
CA PHE A 6 -35.13 -8.32 -25.87
C PHE A 6 -33.72 -8.91 -25.81
N THR A 7 -32.81 -8.43 -26.68
CA THR A 7 -31.41 -8.88 -26.67
C THR A 7 -30.44 -7.85 -27.26
N ILE A 8 -30.68 -6.54 -27.04
CA ILE A 8 -29.72 -5.48 -27.45
C ILE A 8 -29.41 -4.51 -26.29
N TYR A 9 -30.01 -4.66 -25.10
CA TYR A 9 -29.65 -3.86 -23.92
C TYR A 9 -28.62 -4.50 -22.97
N MET A 10 -28.15 -5.72 -23.28
CA MET A 10 -27.22 -6.52 -22.46
C MET A 10 -25.80 -6.58 -23.07
N ILE A 11 -25.42 -5.60 -23.89
CA ILE A 11 -24.05 -5.48 -24.42
C ILE A 11 -23.46 -4.08 -24.16
N ILE A 12 -24.29 -3.09 -23.79
CA ILE A 12 -23.80 -1.73 -23.45
C ILE A 12 -23.52 -1.58 -21.94
N PHE A 13 -24.04 -2.48 -21.08
CA PHE A 13 -23.79 -2.44 -19.63
C PHE A 13 -22.59 -3.27 -19.15
N SER A 14 -21.92 -4.00 -20.04
CA SER A 14 -20.75 -4.82 -19.73
C SER A 14 -19.42 -4.13 -20.05
N CYS A 15 -19.47 -2.97 -20.73
CA CYS A 15 -18.29 -2.20 -21.14
C CYS A 15 -18.07 -0.91 -20.33
N SER A 16 -18.82 -0.69 -19.24
CA SER A 16 -18.68 0.48 -18.37
C SER A 16 -18.30 0.14 -16.92
N LEU A 17 -17.90 -1.11 -16.67
CA LEU A 17 -17.37 -1.59 -15.38
C LEU A 17 -15.86 -1.88 -15.41
N SER A 18 -15.18 -1.52 -16.50
CA SER A 18 -13.79 -1.10 -16.41
C SER A 18 -13.78 0.38 -16.05
N ALA A 19 -14.15 0.70 -14.80
CA ALA A 19 -13.65 1.94 -14.21
C ALA A 19 -12.14 1.95 -14.52
N ARG A 20 -11.65 2.99 -15.20
CA ARG A 20 -10.23 3.13 -15.51
C ARG A 20 -9.50 2.92 -14.19
N ALA A 21 -8.84 1.78 -14.06
CA ALA A 21 -7.89 1.53 -13.00
C ALA A 21 -6.86 2.66 -13.10
N GLN A 22 -7.01 3.68 -12.26
CA GLN A 22 -6.03 4.76 -12.20
C GLN A 22 -4.80 4.13 -11.57
N ASN A 23 -3.77 3.83 -12.37
CA ASN A 23 -2.47 3.46 -11.84
C ASN A 23 -1.84 4.71 -11.23
N LEU A 24 -2.03 4.89 -9.92
CA LEU A 24 -1.33 5.90 -9.14
C LEU A 24 0.12 5.44 -8.92
N SER A 25 1.07 6.37 -9.03
CA SER A 25 2.40 6.16 -8.46
C SER A 25 2.30 6.12 -6.93
N THR A 26 3.22 5.43 -6.27
CA THR A 26 3.26 5.44 -4.80
C THR A 26 3.50 6.85 -4.25
N GLU A 27 4.25 7.69 -4.96
CA GLU A 27 4.41 9.12 -4.63
C GLU A 27 3.06 9.85 -4.56
N ASN A 28 2.21 9.69 -5.59
CA ASN A 28 0.89 10.31 -5.62
C ASN A 28 -0.03 9.72 -4.55
N LEU A 29 0.06 8.42 -4.30
CA LEU A 29 -0.70 7.79 -3.23
C LEU A 29 -0.42 8.47 -1.88
N PHE A 30 0.86 8.71 -1.52
CA PHE A 30 1.19 9.35 -0.24
C PHE A 30 0.64 10.77 -0.11
N ASN A 31 0.56 11.53 -1.21
CA ASN A 31 -0.07 12.85 -1.18
C ASN A 31 -1.57 12.78 -0.91
N ASN A 32 -2.25 11.77 -1.47
CA ASN A 32 -3.66 11.50 -1.17
C ASN A 32 -3.85 11.01 0.27
N LEU A 33 -2.86 10.30 0.81
CA LEU A 33 -2.88 9.79 2.18
C LEU A 33 -2.54 10.85 3.24
N HIS A 34 -1.97 11.99 2.83
CA HIS A 34 -1.50 13.04 3.73
C HIS A 34 -2.56 13.57 4.72
N PRO A 35 -3.81 13.90 4.30
CA PRO A 35 -4.81 14.41 5.24
C PRO A 35 -5.18 13.41 6.34
N PHE A 36 -5.15 12.11 6.03
CA PHE A 36 -5.42 11.05 7.01
C PHE A 36 -4.27 10.90 8.00
N TRP A 37 -3.03 11.10 7.55
CA TRP A 37 -1.87 11.16 8.43
C TRP A 37 -1.95 12.34 9.39
N GLU A 38 -2.26 13.55 8.90
CA GLU A 38 -2.42 14.73 9.74
C GLU A 38 -3.51 14.53 10.81
N PHE A 39 -4.65 13.96 10.41
CA PHE A 39 -5.71 13.61 11.34
C PHE A 39 -5.24 12.59 12.40
N LEU A 40 -4.52 11.54 12.00
CA LEU A 40 -4.02 10.52 12.92
C LEU A 40 -3.03 11.12 13.94
N GLU A 41 -2.15 12.02 13.51
CA GLU A 41 -1.21 12.72 14.38
C GLU A 41 -1.91 13.66 15.38
N GLU A 42 -3.00 14.32 14.98
CA GLU A 42 -3.85 15.11 15.87
C GLU A 42 -4.47 14.20 16.95
N VAL A 43 -5.07 13.08 16.56
CA VAL A 43 -5.69 12.14 17.50
C VAL A 43 -4.64 11.51 18.43
N LYS A 44 -3.46 11.16 17.93
CA LYS A 44 -2.34 10.66 18.75
C LYS A 44 -1.99 11.62 19.88
N THR A 45 -1.86 12.91 19.57
CA THR A 45 -1.51 13.94 20.55
C THR A 45 -2.53 13.97 21.69
N GLU A 46 -3.83 13.98 21.37
CA GLU A 46 -4.88 13.94 22.39
C GLU A 46 -4.87 12.68 23.24
N VAL A 47 -4.70 11.51 22.61
CA VAL A 47 -4.70 10.23 23.32
C VAL A 47 -3.48 10.11 24.24
N ASN A 48 -2.31 10.58 23.79
CA ASN A 48 -1.09 10.63 24.59
C ASN A 48 -1.26 11.55 25.81
N ASP A 49 -1.84 12.75 25.63
CA ASP A 49 -2.08 13.71 26.70
C ASP A 49 -3.04 13.15 27.76
N GLU A 50 -4.08 12.43 27.34
CA GLU A 50 -5.09 11.89 28.25
C GLU A 50 -4.63 10.61 28.98
N LYS A 51 -3.75 9.79 28.38
CA LYS A 51 -3.40 8.45 28.91
C LYS A 51 -1.94 8.29 29.34
N GLY A 52 -1.06 9.25 29.05
CA GLY A 52 0.36 9.23 29.45
C GLY A 52 1.18 8.06 28.88
N THR A 53 0.67 7.40 27.85
CA THR A 53 1.35 6.30 27.15
C THR A 53 1.81 6.81 25.79
N ALA A 54 3.04 6.47 25.38
CA ALA A 54 3.52 6.80 24.04
C ALA A 54 2.93 5.82 23.02
N TYR A 55 2.06 6.32 22.15
CA TYR A 55 1.55 5.58 20.99
C TYR A 55 2.30 5.97 19.72
N HIS A 56 2.34 5.05 18.76
CA HIS A 56 2.90 5.23 17.43
C HIS A 56 1.79 5.20 16.37
N SER A 57 1.90 6.11 15.41
CA SER A 57 0.97 6.17 14.28
C SER A 57 1.32 5.15 13.20
N VAL A 58 0.29 4.44 12.74
CA VAL A 58 0.35 3.54 11.59
C VAL A 58 -0.80 3.88 10.65
N LEU A 59 -0.50 4.33 9.44
CA LEU A 59 -1.47 4.56 8.37
C LEU A 59 -1.31 3.45 7.32
N ARG A 60 -2.38 2.72 7.04
CA ARG A 60 -2.37 1.60 6.10
C ARG A 60 -3.42 1.82 5.03
N GLN A 61 -3.04 1.68 3.76
CA GLN A 61 -3.98 1.57 2.65
C GLN A 61 -3.92 0.14 2.10
N SER A 62 -5.06 -0.54 2.06
CA SER A 62 -5.19 -1.88 1.47
C SER A 62 -6.48 -1.97 0.68
N HIS A 63 -6.37 -2.26 -0.61
CA HIS A 63 -7.52 -2.28 -1.53
C HIS A 63 -8.38 -1.01 -1.41
N ASN A 64 -9.66 -1.16 -1.06
CA ASN A 64 -10.60 -0.06 -0.89
C ASN A 64 -10.66 0.45 0.56
N PHE A 65 -9.67 0.15 1.39
CA PHE A 65 -9.67 0.56 2.79
C PHE A 65 -8.47 1.43 3.14
N ILE A 66 -8.70 2.42 4.01
CA ILE A 66 -7.69 3.21 4.68
C ILE A 66 -7.88 3.00 6.19
N PHE A 67 -6.84 2.55 6.86
CA PHE A 67 -6.82 2.29 8.29
C PHE A 67 -5.89 3.29 8.98
N LEU A 68 -6.41 3.98 9.98
CA LEU A 68 -5.67 4.90 10.82
C LEU A 68 -5.54 4.26 12.20
N GLU A 69 -4.33 3.89 12.60
CA GLU A 69 -4.06 3.07 13.77
C GLU A 69 -3.10 3.75 14.74
N LEU A 70 -3.37 3.57 16.04
CA LEU A 70 -2.43 3.89 17.11
C LEU A 70 -2.07 2.60 17.85
N GLU A 71 -0.77 2.31 17.92
CA GLU A 71 -0.23 1.13 18.58
C GLU A 71 0.77 1.54 19.67
N ASP A 72 0.84 0.81 20.78
CA ASP A 72 1.92 1.01 21.77
C ASP A 72 3.24 0.37 21.31
N GLU A 73 4.31 0.54 22.09
CA GLU A 73 5.63 -0.06 21.79
C GLU A 73 5.60 -1.60 21.63
N LYS A 74 4.61 -2.27 22.23
CA LYS A 74 4.40 -3.72 22.15
C LYS A 74 3.48 -4.11 20.99
N ARG A 75 3.13 -3.16 20.12
CA ARG A 75 2.18 -3.30 19.00
C ARG A 75 0.78 -3.69 19.45
N VAL A 76 0.38 -3.29 20.65
CA VAL A 76 -0.99 -3.47 21.12
C VAL A 76 -1.82 -2.32 20.56
N LEU A 77 -2.88 -2.68 19.85
CA LEU A 77 -3.80 -1.73 19.22
C LEU A 77 -4.58 -0.93 20.28
N MET A 78 -4.40 0.37 20.28
CA MET A 78 -5.14 1.33 21.12
C MET A 78 -6.34 1.90 20.38
N LEU A 79 -6.16 2.28 19.11
CA LEU A 79 -7.18 2.89 18.26
C LEU A 79 -7.05 2.33 16.84
N ARG A 80 -8.19 2.06 16.19
CA ARG A 80 -8.29 1.88 14.75
C ARG A 80 -9.53 2.61 14.23
N ILE A 81 -9.34 3.44 13.21
CA ILE A 81 -10.41 3.99 12.38
C ILE A 81 -10.28 3.35 11.01
N GLU A 82 -11.35 2.70 10.57
CA GLU A 82 -11.42 2.05 9.27
C GLU A 82 -12.34 2.84 8.35
N LEU A 83 -11.77 3.31 7.24
CA LEU A 83 -12.48 4.03 6.20
C LEU A 83 -12.53 3.15 4.95
N GLN A 84 -13.71 3.03 4.35
CA GLN A 84 -13.93 2.28 3.13
C GLN A 84 -14.22 3.24 1.96
N ILE A 85 -13.57 3.00 0.84
CA ILE A 85 -13.78 3.67 -0.44
C ILE A 85 -14.88 2.90 -1.18
N GLU A 86 -16.10 3.41 -1.11
CA GLU A 86 -17.27 2.89 -1.82
C GLU A 86 -17.33 3.42 -3.25
N HIS A 87 -17.93 2.61 -4.13
CA HIS A 87 -18.21 3.02 -5.50
C HIS A 87 -19.62 3.64 -5.59
N PRO A 88 -19.79 4.82 -6.25
CA PRO A 88 -18.77 5.62 -6.93
C PRO A 88 -18.14 6.68 -6.00
N GLY A 89 -16.83 6.56 -5.75
CA GLY A 89 -15.99 7.64 -5.22
C GLY A 89 -16.45 8.27 -3.91
N LYS A 90 -16.77 7.45 -2.91
CA LYS A 90 -17.18 7.94 -1.58
C LYS A 90 -16.34 7.30 -0.49
N LEU A 91 -15.85 8.09 0.46
CA LEU A 91 -15.24 7.57 1.67
C LEU A 91 -16.29 7.49 2.78
N VAL A 92 -16.44 6.31 3.36
CA VAL A 92 -17.34 6.05 4.49
C VAL A 92 -16.57 5.47 5.66
N LYS A 93 -16.96 5.84 6.87
CA LYS A 93 -16.40 5.30 8.09
C LYS A 93 -17.05 3.95 8.38
N ASN A 94 -16.31 2.87 8.16
CA ASN A 94 -16.81 1.52 8.35
C ASN A 94 -16.81 1.11 9.82
N GLN A 95 -15.69 1.32 10.52
CA GLN A 95 -15.53 0.90 11.92
C GLN A 95 -14.61 1.85 12.70
N VAL A 96 -14.93 2.03 13.98
CA VAL A 96 -14.02 2.64 14.96
C VAL A 96 -13.86 1.69 16.14
N TYR A 97 -12.63 1.30 16.42
CA TYR A 97 -12.24 0.58 17.62
C TYR A 97 -11.37 1.50 18.47
N CYS A 98 -11.65 1.62 19.75
CA CYS A 98 -10.76 2.24 20.72
C CYS A 98 -10.80 1.42 22.01
N ARG A 99 -9.64 1.24 22.65
CA ARG A 99 -9.54 0.49 23.91
C ARG A 99 -10.23 1.19 25.10
N HIS A 100 -10.49 2.48 24.96
CA HIS A 100 -11.07 3.34 25.98
C HIS A 100 -12.44 3.84 25.53
N ASP A 101 -13.50 3.34 26.18
CA ASP A 101 -14.90 3.63 25.83
C ASP A 101 -15.22 5.14 25.91
N ASP A 102 -14.63 5.85 26.87
CA ASP A 102 -14.72 7.30 27.07
C ASP A 102 -14.23 8.08 25.84
N LEU A 103 -13.15 7.62 25.22
CA LEU A 103 -12.56 8.22 24.03
C LEU A 103 -13.28 7.83 22.74
N THR A 104 -13.89 6.64 22.71
CA THR A 104 -14.51 6.07 21.52
C THR A 104 -15.51 7.02 20.87
N LYS A 105 -16.42 7.59 21.68
CA LYS A 105 -17.45 8.50 21.14
C LYS A 105 -16.86 9.80 20.59
N LYS A 106 -15.90 10.40 21.30
CA LYS A 106 -15.21 11.63 20.90
C LYS A 106 -14.45 11.43 19.57
N ILE A 107 -13.66 10.37 19.49
CA ILE A 107 -12.87 10.06 18.28
C ILE A 107 -13.78 9.68 17.11
N SER A 108 -14.83 8.89 17.36
CA SER A 108 -15.79 8.51 16.32
C SER A 108 -16.49 9.73 15.71
N GLN A 109 -16.90 10.70 16.53
CA GLN A 109 -17.50 11.96 16.05
C GLN A 109 -16.51 12.84 15.27
N LYS A 110 -15.23 12.85 15.66
CA LYS A 110 -14.18 13.54 14.89
C LYS A 110 -13.97 12.87 13.54
N ALA A 111 -13.96 11.54 13.50
CA ALA A 111 -13.76 10.76 12.28
C ALA A 111 -14.89 10.93 11.26
N ASP A 112 -16.11 11.34 11.67
CA ASP A 112 -17.21 11.68 10.75
C ASP A 112 -16.80 12.75 9.72
N LYS A 113 -15.84 13.61 10.06
CA LYS A 113 -15.32 14.66 9.15
C LYS A 113 -14.48 14.11 8.00
N LEU A 114 -14.02 12.86 8.09
CA LEU A 114 -13.27 12.19 7.03
C LEU A 114 -14.20 11.60 5.96
N GLU A 115 -15.48 11.44 6.27
CA GLU A 115 -16.46 10.94 5.30
C GLU A 115 -16.80 12.00 4.25
N GLY A 116 -17.05 11.55 3.01
CA GLY A 116 -17.42 12.46 1.93
C GLY A 116 -17.10 11.92 0.55
N GLU A 117 -17.15 12.81 -0.44
CA GLU A 117 -16.67 12.52 -1.79
C GLU A 117 -15.17 12.28 -1.76
N PHE A 118 -14.73 11.22 -2.43
CA PHE A 118 -13.33 10.81 -2.47
C PHE A 118 -12.95 10.34 -3.87
N GLU A 119 -11.91 10.97 -4.41
CA GLU A 119 -11.28 10.56 -5.65
C GLU A 119 -9.77 10.61 -5.47
N TRP A 120 -9.09 9.61 -6.03
CA TRP A 120 -7.65 9.58 -6.11
C TRP A 120 -7.14 10.66 -7.07
N LYS A 121 -6.31 11.56 -6.56
CA LYS A 121 -5.71 12.64 -7.35
C LYS A 121 -4.38 12.19 -7.95
N THR A 122 -4.20 12.41 -9.25
CA THR A 122 -2.95 12.09 -9.97
C THR A 122 -1.95 13.26 -10.01
N ASP A 123 -2.41 14.49 -9.87
CA ASP A 123 -1.61 15.71 -10.12
C ASP A 123 -1.33 16.48 -8.82
N SER A 124 -1.07 15.77 -7.73
CA SER A 124 -0.84 16.42 -6.43
C SER A 124 0.60 16.92 -6.31
N SER A 125 0.78 18.19 -5.92
CA SER A 125 2.04 18.68 -5.36
C SER A 125 2.42 17.85 -4.12
N ASN A 126 3.71 17.51 -3.93
CA ASN A 126 4.17 16.73 -2.79
C ASN A 126 3.83 17.42 -1.45
N THR A 127 2.77 16.97 -0.79
CA THR A 127 2.29 17.50 0.50
C THR A 127 2.88 16.71 1.68
N PHE A 128 3.26 15.46 1.46
CA PHE A 128 3.76 14.56 2.49
C PHE A 128 5.20 14.89 2.97
N LYS A 129 5.86 15.90 2.37
CA LYS A 129 7.22 16.36 2.70
C LYS A 129 8.29 15.27 2.64
N LEU A 130 8.12 14.29 1.76
CA LEU A 130 9.14 13.28 1.50
C LEU A 130 10.41 13.93 0.95
N THR A 131 11.57 13.47 1.42
CA THR A 131 12.88 13.87 0.88
C THR A 131 13.07 13.34 -0.54
N GLN A 132 13.96 13.97 -1.32
CA GLN A 132 14.25 13.52 -2.68
C GLN A 132 14.73 12.06 -2.72
N THR A 133 15.50 11.62 -1.73
CA THR A 133 15.95 10.23 -1.60
C THR A 133 14.76 9.26 -1.44
N GLN A 134 13.79 9.61 -0.59
CA GLN A 134 12.59 8.79 -0.41
C GLN A 134 11.73 8.73 -1.67
N ILE A 135 11.56 9.87 -2.35
CA ILE A 135 10.85 9.94 -3.64
C ILE A 135 11.54 9.05 -4.67
N ASN A 136 12.88 9.07 -4.73
CA ASN A 136 13.62 8.21 -5.64
C ASN A 136 13.44 6.72 -5.29
N TYR A 137 13.44 6.36 -4.01
CA TYR A 137 13.13 4.99 -3.58
C TYR A 137 11.71 4.55 -3.95
N LEU A 138 10.71 5.43 -3.80
CA LEU A 138 9.34 5.15 -4.26
C LEU A 138 9.28 4.90 -5.77
N LYS A 139 9.99 5.72 -6.56
CA LYS A 139 10.09 5.53 -8.02
C LYS A 139 10.78 4.22 -8.40
N ILE A 140 11.80 3.80 -7.66
CA ILE A 140 12.44 2.48 -7.85
C ILE A 140 11.45 1.37 -7.51
N ALA A 141 10.72 1.50 -6.40
CA ALA A 141 9.72 0.52 -5.97
C ALA A 141 8.61 0.34 -7.02
N ASP A 142 8.07 1.44 -7.57
CA ASP A 142 7.06 1.41 -8.63
C ASP A 142 7.59 0.67 -9.88
N ARG A 143 8.83 0.93 -10.33
CA ARG A 143 9.42 0.25 -11.48
C ARG A 143 9.60 -1.25 -11.27
N ILE A 144 9.94 -1.68 -10.04
CA ILE A 144 10.05 -3.10 -9.68
C ILE A 144 8.65 -3.74 -9.64
N ALA A 145 7.69 -3.12 -8.96
CA ALA A 145 6.34 -3.66 -8.78
C ALA A 145 5.55 -3.75 -10.09
N ALA A 146 5.80 -2.84 -11.04
CA ALA A 146 5.22 -2.88 -12.39
C ALA A 146 5.61 -4.14 -13.19
N LYS A 147 6.68 -4.86 -12.79
CA LYS A 147 7.05 -6.16 -13.38
C LYS A 147 6.33 -7.34 -12.75
N GLY A 148 5.65 -7.14 -11.62
CA GLY A 148 4.99 -8.20 -10.86
C GLY A 148 3.47 -8.14 -10.83
N ASN A 149 2.84 -7.11 -11.39
CA ASN A 149 1.39 -6.91 -11.26
C ASN A 149 0.58 -7.85 -12.19
N ASP A 150 0.40 -9.11 -11.78
CA ASP A 150 -0.45 -10.09 -12.47
C ASP A 150 -1.92 -10.05 -12.00
N ILE A 151 -2.21 -9.43 -10.86
CA ILE A 151 -3.55 -9.29 -10.27
C ILE A 151 -3.79 -7.81 -10.04
N HIS A 152 -4.84 -7.24 -10.64
CA HIS A 152 -5.22 -5.82 -10.50
C HIS A 152 -5.13 -5.30 -9.05
N ALA A 153 -3.96 -4.84 -8.64
CA ALA A 153 -3.76 -4.08 -7.43
C ALA A 153 -4.25 -2.65 -7.72
N GLN A 154 -5.14 -2.15 -6.87
CA GLN A 154 -5.70 -0.82 -6.97
C GLN A 154 -5.55 -0.12 -5.61
N PRO A 155 -5.19 1.17 -5.57
CA PRO A 155 -4.95 2.05 -6.71
C PRO A 155 -3.49 2.07 -7.23
N THR A 156 -2.60 1.23 -6.67
CA THR A 156 -1.19 1.11 -7.10
C THR A 156 -0.87 -0.34 -7.44
N ASP A 157 0.35 -0.63 -7.92
CA ASP A 157 0.84 -2.01 -8.11
C ASP A 157 1.00 -2.78 -6.79
N PHE A 158 0.83 -2.13 -5.63
CA PHE A 158 0.91 -2.75 -4.31
C PHE A 158 -0.49 -3.08 -3.77
N SER A 159 -0.62 -4.28 -3.19
CA SER A 159 -1.83 -4.71 -2.47
C SER A 159 -1.99 -4.01 -1.12
N GLU A 160 -0.87 -3.58 -0.53
CA GLU A 160 -0.86 -2.88 0.75
C GLU A 160 0.28 -1.87 0.81
N VAL A 161 -0.03 -0.69 1.33
CA VAL A 161 0.92 0.37 1.62
C VAL A 161 0.78 0.73 3.10
N ILE A 162 1.87 0.66 3.85
CA ILE A 162 1.90 1.00 5.27
C ILE A 162 2.91 2.12 5.49
N LEU A 163 2.49 3.12 6.23
CA LEU A 163 3.27 4.27 6.63
C LEU A 163 3.30 4.32 8.16
N THR A 164 4.49 4.49 8.70
CA THR A 164 4.73 4.69 10.13
C THR A 164 5.61 5.92 10.32
N GLU A 165 5.88 6.29 11.56
CA GLU A 165 6.84 7.34 11.89
C GLU A 165 8.26 7.05 11.36
N TYR A 166 8.61 5.77 11.15
CA TYR A 166 9.99 5.38 10.87
C TYR A 166 10.23 4.85 9.46
N TRP A 167 9.20 4.33 8.81
CA TRP A 167 9.33 3.66 7.54
C TRP A 167 8.04 3.68 6.74
N ILE A 168 8.21 3.59 5.42
CA ILE A 168 7.20 3.21 4.44
C ILE A 168 7.44 1.74 4.07
N LYS A 169 6.38 0.93 4.05
CA LYS A 169 6.41 -0.44 3.56
C LYS A 169 5.39 -0.63 2.46
N LEU A 170 5.82 -1.28 1.41
CA LEU A 170 5.02 -1.56 0.23
C LEU A 170 4.99 -3.07 0.05
N GLU A 171 3.80 -3.66 -0.01
CA GLU A 171 3.62 -5.10 -0.21
C GLU A 171 2.80 -5.37 -1.47
N GLN A 172 3.37 -6.20 -2.35
CA GLN A 172 2.68 -6.78 -3.49
C GLN A 172 2.63 -8.29 -3.28
N ILE A 173 1.44 -8.80 -2.94
CA ILE A 173 1.19 -10.21 -2.69
C ILE A 173 0.38 -10.78 -3.86
N ASN A 174 1.04 -11.60 -4.67
CA ASN A 174 0.45 -12.27 -5.82
C ASN A 174 0.38 -13.78 -5.57
N ARG A 175 -0.80 -14.24 -5.15
CA ARG A 175 -1.02 -15.65 -4.83
C ARG A 175 -2.26 -16.16 -5.54
N LEU A 176 -2.08 -17.15 -6.40
CA LEU A 176 -3.16 -17.98 -6.91
C LEU A 176 -2.85 -19.43 -6.59
N ASN A 177 -3.75 -20.07 -5.84
CA ASN A 177 -3.63 -21.47 -5.52
C ASN A 177 -4.43 -22.31 -6.52
N SER A 178 -3.81 -23.32 -7.12
CA SER A 178 -4.51 -24.29 -7.95
C SER A 178 -5.40 -25.16 -7.05
N ARG A 179 -6.71 -24.90 -7.02
CA ARG A 179 -7.66 -25.70 -6.22
C ARG A 179 -7.88 -27.13 -6.73
N SER A 180 -7.24 -27.54 -7.83
CA SER A 180 -7.38 -28.88 -8.42
C SER A 180 -6.05 -29.63 -8.44
N LEU A 181 -6.08 -30.92 -8.09
CA LEU A 181 -4.95 -31.86 -8.21
C LEU A 181 -4.43 -31.98 -9.65
N SER A 182 -5.27 -31.71 -10.66
CA SER A 182 -4.89 -31.69 -12.09
C SER A 182 -4.09 -30.45 -12.51
N HIS A 183 -3.98 -29.45 -11.63
CA HIS A 183 -3.34 -28.16 -11.88
C HIS A 183 -2.20 -27.87 -10.90
N ARG A 184 -1.61 -28.91 -10.28
CA ARG A 184 -0.51 -28.77 -9.29
C ARG A 184 0.68 -27.95 -9.80
N ASP A 185 0.87 -27.86 -11.11
CA ASP A 185 1.94 -27.07 -11.75
C ASP A 185 1.46 -25.71 -12.25
N SER A 186 0.24 -25.31 -11.93
CA SER A 186 -0.39 -24.05 -12.36
C SER A 186 -0.79 -23.18 -11.18
N TYR A 187 0.21 -22.80 -10.39
CA TYR A 187 0.06 -21.85 -9.30
C TYR A 187 1.19 -20.81 -9.36
N TYR A 188 0.89 -19.64 -8.80
CA TYR A 188 1.92 -18.65 -8.51
C TYR A 188 1.85 -18.20 -7.05
N LEU A 189 3.02 -18.07 -6.45
CA LEU A 189 3.24 -17.68 -5.07
C LEU A 189 4.38 -16.68 -5.05
N ARG A 190 4.04 -15.40 -5.19
CA ARG A 190 5.01 -14.30 -5.23
C ARG A 190 4.67 -13.27 -4.17
N ASP A 191 5.65 -12.96 -3.34
CA ASP A 191 5.57 -11.89 -2.36
C ASP A 191 6.74 -10.94 -2.59
N LEU A 192 6.42 -9.68 -2.90
CA LEU A 192 7.39 -8.58 -2.96
C LEU A 192 7.11 -7.62 -1.82
N LYS A 193 8.10 -7.41 -0.95
CA LYS A 193 8.02 -6.49 0.19
C LYS A 193 9.17 -5.51 0.14
N ILE A 194 8.86 -4.23 0.11
CA ILE A 194 9.85 -3.15 0.05
C ILE A 194 9.70 -2.30 1.32
N ALA A 195 10.80 -2.01 2.00
CA ALA A 195 10.84 -1.14 3.15
C ALA A 195 11.78 0.05 2.89
N ILE A 196 11.25 1.26 3.03
CA ILE A 196 11.93 2.54 2.81
C ILE A 196 11.97 3.30 4.14
N PRO A 197 13.16 3.59 4.69
CA PRO A 197 13.25 4.31 5.95
C PRO A 197 12.92 5.80 5.78
N LEU A 198 12.15 6.35 6.71
CA LEU A 198 11.83 7.79 6.78
C LEU A 198 12.93 8.60 7.47
N PHE A 199 13.64 7.98 8.40
CA PHE A 199 14.77 8.58 9.08
C PHE A 199 16.04 7.74 8.86
N PRO A 200 17.24 8.36 8.88
CA PRO A 200 18.50 7.64 8.98
C PRO A 200 18.48 6.79 10.26
N LYS A 201 18.17 5.50 10.16
CA LYS A 201 18.42 4.58 11.26
C LYS A 201 19.82 4.03 11.08
N GLU A 202 20.57 3.91 12.18
CA GLU A 202 21.82 3.16 12.17
C GLU A 202 21.54 1.75 11.65
N GLU A 203 22.33 1.32 10.66
CA GLU A 203 22.18 0.01 10.03
C GLU A 203 22.45 -1.09 11.06
N LYS A 204 21.39 -1.60 11.69
CA LYS A 204 21.48 -2.94 12.29
C LYS A 204 21.51 -3.92 11.12
N HIS A 205 22.67 -4.57 10.95
CA HIS A 205 22.95 -5.59 9.95
C HIS A 205 21.98 -6.78 10.08
N ASN A 206 20.75 -6.65 9.56
CA ASN A 206 19.90 -7.79 9.29
C ASN A 206 20.26 -8.32 7.89
N THR A 207 21.22 -9.24 7.85
CA THR A 207 21.46 -10.11 6.71
C THR A 207 20.51 -11.30 6.81
N GLU A 208 19.29 -11.15 6.32
CA GLU A 208 18.44 -12.30 6.01
C GLU A 208 18.68 -12.71 4.54
N ILE A 209 18.69 -14.01 4.29
CA ILE A 209 18.80 -14.58 2.94
C ILE A 209 17.57 -14.15 2.13
N GLY A 210 17.77 -13.66 0.90
CA GLY A 210 16.68 -13.18 0.03
C GLY A 210 16.33 -11.69 0.18
N ILE A 211 17.11 -10.94 0.96
CA ILE A 211 16.99 -9.48 1.05
C ILE A 211 18.00 -8.80 0.11
N TYR A 212 17.49 -8.02 -0.84
CA TYR A 212 18.27 -7.08 -1.64
C TYR A 212 18.31 -5.71 -0.95
N LYS A 213 19.40 -4.97 -1.18
CA LYS A 213 19.57 -3.59 -0.69
C LYS A 213 19.87 -2.64 -1.85
N ILE A 214 19.19 -1.50 -1.87
CA ILE A 214 19.46 -0.38 -2.77
C ILE A 214 19.59 0.88 -1.92
N GLY A 215 20.83 1.30 -1.66
CA GLY A 215 21.11 2.25 -0.57
C GLY A 215 20.55 1.73 0.75
N ARG A 216 19.67 2.49 1.39
CA ARG A 216 19.00 2.10 2.65
C ARG A 216 17.64 1.41 2.46
N MET A 217 17.15 1.34 1.23
CA MET A 217 15.93 0.61 0.91
C MET A 217 16.20 -0.90 0.99
N LEU A 218 15.32 -1.62 1.68
CA LEU A 218 15.36 -3.09 1.79
C LEU A 218 14.27 -3.68 0.91
N ILE A 219 14.60 -4.71 0.14
CA ILE A 219 13.67 -5.44 -0.72
C ILE A 219 13.75 -6.92 -0.35
N ASN A 220 12.64 -7.49 0.11
CA ASN A 220 12.49 -8.92 0.31
C ASN A 220 11.58 -9.46 -0.79
N PHE A 221 12.12 -10.33 -1.63
CA PHE A 221 11.38 -10.94 -2.73
C PHE A 221 11.42 -12.46 -2.63
N PHE A 222 10.24 -13.06 -2.58
CA PHE A 222 10.05 -14.51 -2.59
C PHE A 222 9.21 -14.94 -3.79
N ASP A 223 9.67 -15.96 -4.49
CA ASP A 223 8.94 -16.58 -5.59
C ASP A 223 9.00 -18.11 -5.47
N GLY A 224 7.91 -18.68 -4.96
CA GLY A 224 7.67 -20.11 -4.84
C GLY A 224 6.88 -20.71 -6.00
N SER A 225 6.63 -19.93 -7.06
CA SER A 225 5.74 -20.31 -8.17
C SER A 225 6.19 -21.57 -8.91
N ALA A 226 5.22 -22.27 -9.51
CA ALA A 226 5.50 -23.38 -10.40
C ALA A 226 6.37 -22.93 -11.60
N LYS A 227 7.12 -23.86 -12.19
CA LYS A 227 8.10 -23.57 -13.26
C LYS A 227 7.51 -22.75 -14.40
N ASP A 228 6.29 -23.06 -14.81
CA ASP A 228 5.60 -22.43 -15.93
C ASP A 228 5.16 -20.98 -15.64
N TYR A 229 5.20 -20.56 -14.37
CA TYR A 229 4.83 -19.23 -13.90
C TYR A 229 6.01 -18.45 -13.31
N LYS A 230 7.25 -18.94 -13.47
CA LYS A 230 8.46 -18.26 -12.98
C LYS A 230 8.88 -17.05 -13.80
N ALA A 231 8.41 -16.91 -15.04
CA ALA A 231 8.79 -15.81 -15.92
C ALA A 231 8.59 -14.42 -15.27
N THR A 232 7.44 -14.19 -14.61
CA THR A 232 7.19 -12.94 -13.88
C THR A 232 8.16 -12.75 -12.71
N GLY A 233 8.44 -13.81 -11.95
CA GLY A 233 9.39 -13.74 -10.85
C GLY A 233 10.82 -13.44 -11.32
N ASP A 234 11.25 -14.02 -12.44
CA ASP A 234 12.56 -13.75 -13.05
C ASP A 234 12.65 -12.31 -13.59
N GLN A 235 11.55 -11.74 -14.10
CA GLN A 235 11.47 -10.33 -14.48
C GLN A 235 11.64 -9.39 -13.28
N ILE A 236 10.99 -9.69 -12.15
CA ILE A 236 11.15 -8.93 -10.90
C ILE A 236 12.61 -8.99 -10.43
N ARG A 237 13.22 -10.18 -10.33
CA ARG A 237 14.64 -10.32 -9.93
C ARG A 237 15.57 -9.53 -10.84
N THR A 238 15.35 -9.63 -12.16
CA THR A 238 16.13 -8.90 -13.15
C THR A 238 15.99 -7.38 -12.98
N GLN A 239 14.79 -6.88 -12.69
CA GLN A 239 14.58 -5.46 -12.44
C GLN A 239 15.27 -5.00 -11.16
N ILE A 240 15.22 -5.80 -10.08
CA ILE A 240 15.91 -5.49 -8.83
C ILE A 240 17.42 -5.32 -9.05
N GLU A 241 18.06 -6.24 -9.76
CA GLU A 241 19.51 -6.15 -10.04
C GLU A 241 19.85 -4.91 -10.89
N LYS A 242 19.04 -4.60 -11.92
CA LYS A 242 19.23 -3.39 -12.73
C LYS A 242 19.17 -2.11 -11.90
N GLU A 243 18.19 -1.99 -11.01
CA GLU A 243 18.04 -0.81 -10.16
C GLU A 243 19.20 -0.69 -9.15
N LYS A 244 19.68 -1.83 -8.64
CA LYS A 244 20.83 -1.87 -7.74
C LYS A 244 22.12 -1.44 -8.44
N GLU A 245 22.36 -1.92 -9.66
CA GLU A 245 23.51 -1.51 -10.47
C GLU A 245 23.46 -0.02 -10.82
N ALA A 246 22.30 0.47 -11.30
CA ALA A 246 22.11 1.88 -11.65
C ALA A 246 22.35 2.81 -10.45
N TYR A 247 21.81 2.45 -9.28
CA TYR A 247 22.02 3.22 -8.05
C TYR A 247 23.50 3.25 -7.61
N GLY A 248 24.24 2.14 -7.82
CA GLY A 248 25.68 2.08 -7.55
C GLY A 248 26.47 3.05 -8.44
N GLN A 249 26.16 3.09 -9.74
CA GLN A 249 26.80 4.00 -10.70
C GLN A 249 26.53 5.48 -10.37
N GLU A 250 25.30 5.82 -9.99
CA GLU A 250 24.94 7.19 -9.56
C GLU A 250 25.75 7.65 -8.35
N LEU A 251 26.01 6.77 -7.38
CA LEU A 251 26.83 7.10 -6.21
C LEU A 251 28.30 7.30 -6.56
N ASP A 252 28.83 6.53 -7.51
CA ASP A 252 30.23 6.64 -7.94
C ASP A 252 30.47 7.92 -8.74
N HIS A 253 29.47 8.43 -9.47
CA HIS A 253 29.54 9.72 -10.16
C HIS A 253 29.40 10.95 -9.26
N GLN A 254 28.95 10.78 -8.01
CA GLN A 254 28.80 11.86 -7.02
C GLN A 254 30.02 12.03 -6.10
N LYS A 255 31.03 11.16 -6.21
CA LYS A 255 32.29 11.22 -5.47
C LYS A 255 33.40 11.87 -6.30
#